data_AF-A0AAV9L284-F1
#
_entry.id   AF-A0AAV9L284-F1
#
_cell.length_a   1.000
_cell.length_b   1.000
_cell.length_c   1.000
_cell.angle_alpha   90.00
_cell.angle_beta   90.00
_cell.angle_gamma   90.00
#
_symmetry.space_group_name_H-M   'P 1'
#
loop_
_entity.id
_entity.type
_entity.pdbx_description
1 polymer ?
#
loop_
_entity_poly.entity_id
_entity_poly.type
_entity_poly.pdbx_seq_one_letter_code
_entity_poly.pdbx_strand_id
1 'polypeptide(L)'
;MILLLSGLTDSNYKELNVLYEKYKDQGFEILAFPCNQFLWQEPGTNEEIQQTVCTRFKAEFPVFEKIDVNGDNAAPLYKFLKSEKGGFLGNAVKWNFTKFLVDKEGKVVERYAPKTPPLQFEKDIQNLLGVA
;
A
#
# COMPACT_ATOMS: atom_id res chain seq x y z
N MET A 1 -0.59 -2.67 -0.09
CA MET A 1 -1.82 -3.45 0.17
C MET A 1 -2.99 -2.51 0.22
N ILE A 2 -4.04 -2.79 -0.55
CA ILE A 2 -5.24 -1.94 -0.54
C ILE A 2 -6.50 -2.78 -0.44
N LEU A 3 -7.46 -2.36 0.40
CA LEU A 3 -8.80 -2.96 0.43
C LEU A 3 -9.95 -1.97 0.29
N LEU A 4 -11.07 -2.43 -0.26
CA LEU A 4 -12.23 -1.62 -0.63
C LEU A 4 -13.36 -1.61 0.42
N LEU A 5 -13.44 -2.59 1.32
CA LEU A 5 -14.53 -2.71 2.30
C LEU A 5 -14.13 -2.35 3.75
N SER A 6 -12.98 -1.68 3.95
CA SER A 6 -12.51 -1.33 5.28
C SER A 6 -12.93 0.09 5.69
N GLY A 7 -13.06 0.35 7.00
CA GLY A 7 -13.25 1.71 7.52
C GLY A 7 -12.07 2.66 7.31
N LEU A 8 -10.94 2.16 6.77
CA LEU A 8 -9.76 2.96 6.42
C LEU A 8 -9.74 3.34 4.93
N THR A 9 -10.62 2.76 4.12
CA THR A 9 -10.52 2.80 2.65
C THR A 9 -10.65 4.20 2.09
N ASP A 10 -11.73 4.92 2.42
CA ASP A 10 -12.01 6.22 1.82
C ASP A 10 -10.91 7.25 2.15
N SER A 11 -10.46 7.31 3.41
CA SER A 11 -9.40 8.24 3.82
C SER A 11 -8.05 7.90 3.20
N ASN A 12 -7.67 6.61 3.16
CA ASN A 12 -6.39 6.20 2.60
C ASN A 12 -6.33 6.45 1.10
N TYR A 13 -7.36 6.08 0.33
CA TYR A 13 -7.37 6.36 -1.10
C TYR A 13 -7.31 7.86 -1.40
N LYS A 14 -8.08 8.67 -0.67
CA LYS A 14 -8.06 10.13 -0.83
C LYS A 14 -6.65 10.70 -0.62
N GLU A 15 -5.98 10.32 0.46
CA GLU A 15 -4.66 10.84 0.78
C GLU A 15 -3.55 10.28 -0.13
N LEU A 16 -3.64 8.99 -0.52
CA LEU A 16 -2.72 8.39 -1.49
C LEU A 16 -2.83 9.07 -2.85
N ASN A 17 -4.03 9.37 -3.33
CA ASN A 17 -4.22 10.11 -4.58
C ASN A 17 -3.60 11.51 -4.48
N VAL A 18 -3.75 12.21 -3.35
CA VAL A 18 -3.10 13.52 -3.17
C VAL A 18 -1.58 13.42 -3.28
N LEU A 19 -0.96 12.42 -2.65
CA LEU A 19 0.49 12.20 -2.76
C LEU A 19 0.89 11.82 -4.19
N TYR A 20 0.12 10.93 -4.82
CA TYR A 20 0.42 10.47 -6.17
C TYR A 20 0.35 11.61 -7.18
N GLU A 21 -0.72 12.42 -7.16
CA GLU A 21 -0.85 13.58 -8.05
C GLU A 21 0.32 14.57 -7.89
N LYS A 22 0.80 14.78 -6.66
CA LYS A 22 1.92 15.69 -6.42
C LYS A 22 3.25 15.16 -6.96
N TYR A 23 3.49 13.86 -6.85
CA TYR A 23 4.85 13.28 -6.96
C TYR A 23 5.03 12.24 -8.07
N LYS A 24 3.98 11.80 -8.77
CA LYS A 24 4.05 10.77 -9.83
C LYS A 24 5.07 11.11 -10.92
N ASP A 25 5.14 12.38 -11.32
CA ASP A 25 6.08 12.87 -12.33
C ASP A 25 7.50 13.17 -11.77
N GLN A 26 7.73 12.91 -10.48
CA GLN A 26 9.00 13.15 -9.79
C GLN A 26 9.72 11.85 -9.42
N GLY A 27 9.22 10.71 -9.90
CA GLY A 27 9.79 9.38 -9.63
C GLY A 27 9.25 8.72 -8.36
N PHE A 28 8.07 9.14 -7.90
CA PHE A 28 7.29 8.43 -6.88
C PHE A 28 6.22 7.57 -7.54
N GLU A 29 6.05 6.34 -7.06
CA GLU A 29 5.05 5.41 -7.56
C GLU A 29 4.34 4.72 -6.39
N ILE A 30 3.04 4.44 -6.54
CA ILE A 30 2.24 3.70 -5.57
C ILE A 30 1.86 2.35 -6.18
N LEU A 31 2.31 1.26 -5.57
CA LEU A 31 1.95 -0.09 -6.01
C LEU A 31 0.87 -0.68 -5.08
N ALA A 32 -0.33 -0.85 -5.62
CA ALA A 32 -1.49 -1.32 -4.89
C ALA A 32 -1.71 -2.82 -5.04
N PHE A 33 -1.64 -3.57 -3.93
CA PHE A 33 -1.85 -5.02 -3.90
C PHE A 33 -3.11 -5.39 -3.10
N PRO A 34 -4.22 -5.78 -3.75
CA PRO A 34 -5.40 -6.28 -3.06
C PRO A 34 -5.10 -7.56 -2.26
N CYS A 35 -5.79 -7.78 -1.13
CA CYS A 35 -5.52 -8.93 -0.25
C CYS A 35 -6.71 -9.31 0.66
N ASN A 36 -7.30 -10.49 0.47
CA ASN A 36 -8.51 -10.88 1.20
C ASN A 36 -8.27 -11.48 2.61
N GLN A 37 -7.03 -11.49 3.12
CA GLN A 37 -6.67 -12.22 4.34
C GLN A 37 -7.15 -11.57 5.65
N PHE A 38 -7.74 -10.37 5.60
CA PHE A 38 -8.12 -9.58 6.77
C PHE A 38 -9.63 -9.43 6.86
N LEU A 39 -10.27 -10.37 7.58
CA LEU A 39 -11.73 -10.48 7.71
C LEU A 39 -12.48 -10.50 6.37
N TRP A 40 -11.88 -11.08 5.33
CA TRP A 40 -12.52 -11.25 4.02
C TRP A 40 -13.05 -9.94 3.42
N GLN A 41 -12.36 -8.82 3.67
CA GLN A 41 -12.75 -7.47 3.27
C GLN A 41 -12.46 -7.14 1.78
N GLU A 42 -12.01 -8.11 1.00
CA GLU A 42 -11.79 -8.00 -0.46
C GLU A 42 -12.20 -9.28 -1.21
N PRO A 43 -13.49 -9.65 -1.11
CA PRO A 43 -13.99 -10.91 -1.66
C PRO A 43 -14.06 -10.89 -3.20
N GLY A 44 -14.15 -9.71 -3.82
CA GLY A 44 -14.34 -9.55 -5.26
C GLY A 44 -13.20 -10.10 -6.13
N THR A 45 -13.47 -10.23 -7.42
CA THR A 45 -12.46 -10.61 -8.43
C THR A 45 -11.50 -9.46 -8.70
N ASN A 46 -10.37 -9.75 -9.37
CA ASN A 46 -9.41 -8.70 -9.74
C ASN A 46 -10.06 -7.60 -10.58
N GLU A 47 -10.98 -7.97 -11.48
CA GLU A 47 -11.71 -7.05 -12.36
C GLU A 47 -12.68 -6.16 -11.57
N GLU A 48 -13.43 -6.74 -10.64
CA GLU A 48 -14.36 -5.97 -9.77
C GLU A 48 -13.62 -4.98 -8.88
N ILE A 49 -12.47 -5.41 -8.34
CA ILE A 49 -11.59 -4.58 -7.52
C ILE A 49 -11.07 -3.42 -8.36
N GLN A 50 -10.45 -3.72 -9.50
CA GLN A 50 -9.89 -2.71 -10.40
C GLN A 50 -10.97 -1.70 -10.83
N GLN A 51 -12.15 -2.18 -11.23
CA GLN A 51 -13.26 -1.32 -11.60
C GLN A 51 -13.67 -0.40 -10.46
N THR A 52 -13.79 -0.91 -9.24
CA THR A 52 -14.14 -0.11 -8.07
C THR A 52 -13.07 0.94 -7.77
N VAL A 53 -11.79 0.56 -7.83
CA VAL A 53 -10.67 1.47 -7.58
C VAL A 53 -10.60 2.60 -8.59
N CYS A 54 -10.74 2.29 -9.88
CA CYS A 54 -10.71 3.29 -10.95
C CYS A 54 -11.94 4.20 -10.92
N THR A 55 -13.13 3.66 -10.67
CA THR A 55 -14.38 4.45 -10.77
C THR A 55 -14.73 5.21 -9.50
N ARG A 56 -14.72 4.54 -8.34
CA ARG A 56 -15.11 5.15 -7.06
C ARG A 56 -13.99 5.99 -6.49
N PHE A 57 -12.77 5.45 -6.49
CA PHE A 57 -11.62 6.08 -5.85
C PHE A 57 -10.77 6.89 -6.80
N LYS A 58 -10.98 6.79 -8.12
CA LYS A 58 -10.23 7.53 -9.13
C LYS A 58 -8.72 7.41 -8.95
N ALA A 59 -8.26 6.22 -8.53
CA ALA A 59 -6.83 6.00 -8.38
C ALA A 59 -6.19 5.93 -9.77
N GLU A 60 -5.12 6.69 -9.96
CA GLU A 60 -4.34 6.71 -11.20
C GLU A 60 -3.07 5.85 -11.10
N PHE A 61 -2.81 5.27 -9.93
CA PHE A 61 -1.66 4.41 -9.69
C PHE A 61 -1.98 2.92 -9.95
N PRO A 62 -0.97 2.09 -10.27
CA PRO A 62 -1.16 0.68 -10.59
C PRO A 62 -1.80 -0.14 -9.46
N VAL A 63 -2.88 -0.86 -9.80
CA VAL A 63 -3.52 -1.88 -8.96
C VAL A 63 -3.25 -3.25 -9.57
N PHE A 64 -2.58 -4.10 -8.80
CA PHE A 64 -2.18 -5.44 -9.20
C PHE A 64 -3.26 -6.47 -8.86
N GLU A 65 -3.04 -7.70 -9.29
CA GLU A 65 -3.85 -8.84 -8.87
C GLU A 65 -3.81 -9.05 -7.36
N LYS A 66 -4.88 -9.67 -6.86
CA LYS A 66 -5.01 -10.05 -5.45
C LYS A 66 -3.94 -11.06 -5.07
N ILE A 67 -3.27 -10.81 -3.94
CA ILE A 67 -2.22 -11.67 -3.42
C ILE A 67 -2.41 -11.95 -1.93
N ASP A 68 -1.80 -13.04 -1.47
CA ASP A 68 -1.58 -13.27 -0.06
C ASP A 68 -0.34 -12.51 0.42
N VAL A 69 -0.44 -11.89 1.59
CA VAL A 69 0.65 -11.12 2.20
C VAL A 69 1.21 -11.80 3.45
N ASN A 70 0.49 -12.78 4.00
CA ASN A 70 0.86 -13.59 5.17
C ASN A 70 0.75 -15.09 4.87
N GLY A 71 1.35 -15.90 5.74
CA GLY A 71 1.39 -17.36 5.61
C GLY A 71 2.39 -17.86 4.56
N ASP A 72 2.36 -19.17 4.33
CA ASP A 72 3.30 -19.86 3.44
C ASP A 72 3.12 -19.46 1.97
N ASN A 73 1.88 -19.15 1.59
CA ASN A 73 1.49 -18.69 0.25
C ASN A 73 1.73 -17.19 0.03
N ALA A 74 2.28 -16.46 1.01
CA ALA A 74 2.56 -15.04 0.84
C ALA A 74 3.44 -14.80 -0.40
N ALA A 75 3.07 -13.80 -1.20
CA ALA A 75 3.83 -13.42 -2.38
C ALA A 75 5.30 -13.13 -2.00
N PRO A 76 6.27 -13.52 -2.85
CA PRO A 76 7.70 -13.31 -2.57
C PRO A 76 8.04 -11.86 -2.19
N LEU A 77 7.42 -10.89 -2.87
CA LEU A 77 7.54 -9.47 -2.55
C LEU A 77 7.19 -9.19 -1.08
N TYR A 78 6.05 -9.68 -0.59
CA TYR A 78 5.63 -9.45 0.79
C TYR A 78 6.47 -10.23 1.79
N LYS A 79 7.02 -11.40 1.44
CA LYS A 79 8.02 -12.08 2.28
C LYS A 79 9.25 -11.19 2.47
N PHE A 80 9.77 -10.61 1.40
CA PHE A 80 10.91 -9.67 1.42
C PHE A 80 10.60 -8.39 2.22
N LEU A 81 9.50 -7.69 1.91
CA LEU A 81 9.14 -6.44 2.60
C LEU A 81 9.03 -6.64 4.12
N LYS A 82 8.42 -7.75 4.55
CA LYS A 82 8.27 -8.11 5.96
C LYS A 82 9.59 -8.52 6.62
N SER A 83 10.55 -9.09 5.88
CA SER A 83 11.86 -9.44 6.44
C SER A 83 12.75 -8.21 6.62
N GLU A 84 12.70 -7.26 5.69
CA GLU A 84 13.45 -6.00 5.79
C GLU A 84 12.88 -5.07 6.87
N LYS A 85 11.56 -4.95 6.93
CA LYS A 85 10.86 -4.12 7.94
C LYS A 85 9.76 -4.93 8.64
N GLY A 86 10.19 -5.63 9.68
CA GLY A 86 9.32 -6.34 10.61
C GLY A 86 8.44 -5.42 11.47
N GLY A 87 7.46 -6.01 12.15
CA GLY A 87 6.76 -5.34 13.25
C GLY A 87 7.39 -5.73 14.59
N PHE A 88 7.17 -4.93 15.63
CA PHE A 88 7.71 -5.18 16.97
C PHE A 88 7.29 -6.55 17.56
N LEU A 89 6.09 -7.02 17.22
CA LEU A 89 5.56 -8.34 17.60
C LEU A 89 5.40 -9.23 16.37
N GLY A 90 6.54 -9.50 15.72
CA GLY A 90 6.65 -10.36 14.55
C GLY A 90 6.37 -9.64 13.22
N ASN A 91 6.76 -10.30 12.13
CA ASN A 91 6.88 -9.65 10.83
C ASN A 91 5.57 -9.62 10.02
N ALA A 92 4.55 -10.38 10.45
CA ALA A 92 3.26 -10.44 9.78
C ALA A 92 2.62 -9.06 9.58
N VAL A 93 1.98 -8.87 8.42
CA VAL A 93 1.11 -7.73 8.17
C VAL A 93 -0.11 -7.88 9.07
N LYS A 94 -0.41 -6.86 9.88
CA LYS A 94 -1.43 -6.97 10.94
C LYS A 94 -2.83 -6.61 10.45
N TRP A 95 -2.93 -5.72 9.47
CA TRP A 95 -4.20 -5.27 8.92
C TRP A 95 -4.02 -4.55 7.59
N ASN A 96 -5.14 -4.35 6.90
CA ASN A 96 -5.30 -3.56 5.69
C ASN A 96 -4.63 -2.19 5.79
N PHE A 97 -4.15 -1.68 4.65
CA PHE A 97 -3.42 -0.41 4.59
C PHE A 97 -2.13 -0.36 5.42
N THR A 98 -1.47 -1.50 5.66
CA THR A 98 -0.03 -1.47 5.99
C THR A 98 0.74 -1.01 4.74
N LYS A 99 1.59 0.00 4.87
CA LYS A 99 2.39 0.55 3.77
C LYS A 99 3.87 0.29 4.01
N PHE A 100 4.61 0.10 2.93
CA PHE A 100 6.06 0.01 2.94
C PHE A 100 6.58 1.12 2.02
N LEU A 101 7.57 1.87 2.48
CA LEU A 101 8.29 2.83 1.66
C LEU A 101 9.60 2.19 1.21
N VAL A 102 9.85 2.24 -0.08
CA VAL A 102 11.02 1.66 -0.74
C VAL A 102 11.70 2.78 -1.51
N ASP A 103 13.02 2.90 -1.40
CA ASP A 103 13.80 3.89 -2.13
C ASP A 103 14.11 3.44 -3.58
N LYS A 104 14.79 4.30 -4.34
CA LYS A 104 15.10 4.07 -5.76
C LYS A 104 16.08 2.92 -5.97
N GLU A 105 16.84 2.57 -4.94
CA GLU A 105 17.77 1.45 -4.89
C GLU A 105 17.09 0.13 -4.49
N GLY A 106 15.79 0.15 -4.18
CA GLY A 106 15.00 -1.02 -3.83
C GLY A 106 15.08 -1.41 -2.36
N LYS A 107 15.67 -0.57 -1.49
CA LYS A 107 15.75 -0.81 -0.06
C LYS A 107 14.48 -0.36 0.64
N VAL A 108 13.98 -1.20 1.55
CA VAL A 108 12.79 -0.89 2.35
C VAL A 108 13.19 0.06 3.48
N VAL A 109 12.82 1.32 3.37
CA VAL A 109 13.25 2.36 4.32
C VAL A 109 12.33 2.43 5.54
N GLU A 110 11.03 2.21 5.36
CA GLU A 110 10.04 2.33 6.44
C GLU A 110 8.81 1.45 6.21
N ARG A 111 8.10 1.13 7.30
CA ARG A 111 6.82 0.44 7.33
C ARG A 111 5.82 1.21 8.19
N TYR A 112 4.77 1.73 7.55
CA TYR A 112 3.71 2.47 8.23
C TYR A 112 2.55 1.56 8.64
N ALA A 113 2.05 1.79 9.85
CA ALA A 113 0.93 1.05 10.39
C ALA A 113 -0.37 1.35 9.62
N PRO A 114 -1.37 0.44 9.66
CA PRO A 114 -2.70 0.62 9.07
C PRO A 114 -3.31 2.01 9.28
N LYS A 115 -3.24 2.50 10.53
CA LYS A 115 -3.85 3.76 10.96
C LYS A 115 -2.98 5.00 10.70
N THR A 116 -1.74 4.84 10.24
CA THR A 116 -0.91 5.98 9.83
C THR A 116 -1.50 6.56 8.54
N PRO A 117 -2.02 7.81 8.57
CA PRO A 117 -2.53 8.50 7.38
C PRO A 117 -1.41 8.74 6.37
N PRO A 118 -1.65 8.54 5.06
CA PRO A 118 -0.63 8.75 4.05
C PRO A 118 0.06 10.12 4.10
N LEU A 119 -0.69 11.20 4.34
CA LEU A 119 -0.09 12.54 4.40
C LEU A 119 0.89 12.72 5.57
N GLN A 120 0.86 11.88 6.59
CA GLN A 120 1.83 11.97 7.70
C GLN A 120 3.26 11.57 7.30
N PHE A 121 3.44 10.80 6.23
CA PHE A 121 4.76 10.41 5.72
C PHE A 121 5.15 11.12 4.42
N GLU A 122 4.45 12.20 4.05
CA GLU A 122 4.79 13.01 2.87
C GLU A 122 6.24 13.52 2.94
N LYS A 123 6.70 13.90 4.14
CA LYS A 123 8.08 14.36 4.34
C LYS A 123 9.12 13.28 4.04
N ASP A 124 8.82 12.02 4.35
CA ASP A 124 9.73 10.91 4.06
C ASP A 124 9.83 10.68 2.55
N ILE A 125 8.72 10.83 1.83
CA ILE A 125 8.72 10.83 0.35
C ILE A 125 9.55 11.98 -0.19
N GLN A 126 9.34 13.21 0.29
CA GLN A 126 10.10 14.39 -0.15
C GLN A 126 11.61 14.22 0.06
N ASN A 127 12.01 13.65 1.20
CA ASN A 127 13.41 13.36 1.51
C ASN A 127 14.02 12.39 0.49
N LEU A 128 13.32 11.31 0.13
CA LEU A 128 13.81 10.34 -0.86
C LEU A 128 13.82 10.88 -2.29
N LEU A 129 12.90 11.80 -2.61
CA LEU A 129 12.87 12.47 -3.90
C LEU A 129 13.89 13.60 -4.01
N GLY A 130 14.46 14.07 -2.91
CA GLY A 130 15.38 15.20 -2.88
C GLY A 130 14.70 16.55 -3.09
N VAL A 131 13.43 16.68 -2.68
CA VAL A 131 12.58 17.88 -2.85
C VAL A 131 12.11 18.47 -1.51
N ALA A 132 12.79 18.09 -0.42
CA ALA A 132 12.53 18.52 0.95
C ALA A 132 13.13 19.90 1.27
#